data_AF-A0A5C5WZZ4-F1
#
_entry.id   AF-A0A5C5WZZ4-F1
#
_cell.length_a   1.000
_cell.length_b   1.000
_cell.length_c   1.000
_cell.angle_alpha   90.00
_cell.angle_beta   90.00
_cell.angle_gamma   90.00
#
_symmetry.space_group_name_H-M   'P 1'
#
loop_
_entity.id
_entity.type
_entity.pdbx_description
1 polymer ?
#
loop_
_entity_poly.entity_id
_entity_poly.type
_entity_poly.pdbx_seq_one_letter_code
_entity_poly.pdbx_strand_id
1 'polypeptide(L)'
;MSHVVQISAQVRDAAAVRAGCVRLGLDQPVEGEVKLFSETVTGLAVQRRQWRYPVVFHTTPGETKYDNDQGYWGKQARLDEFLQAFAVP
;
A
#
# COMPACT_ATOMS: atom_id res chain seq x y z
N MET A 1 9.73 -17.64 0.03
CA MET A 1 8.85 -17.78 1.21
C MET A 1 8.21 -16.41 1.36
N SER A 2 6.97 -16.25 0.88
CA SER A 2 6.32 -14.94 0.82
C SER A 2 5.89 -14.55 2.22
N HIS A 3 6.32 -13.37 2.67
CA HIS A 3 5.93 -12.82 3.96
C HIS A 3 5.09 -11.59 3.68
N VAL A 4 3.78 -11.69 3.91
CA VAL A 4 2.92 -10.53 3.97
C VAL A 4 3.34 -9.74 5.20
N VAL A 5 3.91 -8.57 5.00
CA VAL A 5 4.33 -7.71 6.10
C VAL A 5 3.17 -6.79 6.47
N GLN A 6 2.71 -6.90 7.71
CA GLN A 6 1.66 -6.04 8.25
C GLN A 6 2.30 -4.84 8.96
N ILE A 7 2.23 -3.66 8.35
CA ILE A 7 2.56 -2.40 9.02
C ILE A 7 1.28 -1.84 9.63
N SER A 8 1.29 -1.58 10.94
CA SER A 8 0.17 -0.98 11.69
C SER A 8 0.10 0.54 11.54
N ALA A 9 0.46 1.07 10.37
CA ALA A 9 0.16 2.45 10.05
C ALA A 9 -1.36 2.52 9.90
N GLN A 10 -2.04 3.17 10.83
CA GLN A 10 -3.50 3.34 10.85
C GLN A 10 -3.93 4.24 9.70
N VAL A 11 -3.79 3.76 8.47
CA VAL A 11 -4.27 4.39 7.25
C VAL A 11 -5.78 4.17 7.21
N ARG A 12 -6.50 4.94 8.04
CA ARG A 12 -7.96 4.85 8.19
C ARG A 12 -8.69 5.83 7.27
N ASP A 13 -7.96 6.71 6.61
CA ASP A 13 -8.52 7.75 5.75
C ASP A 13 -8.14 7.51 4.28
N ALA A 14 -9.13 7.09 3.49
CA ALA A 14 -8.98 6.93 2.05
C ALA A 14 -8.64 8.25 1.34
N ALA A 15 -9.09 9.39 1.85
CA ALA A 15 -8.77 10.70 1.28
C ALA A 15 -7.29 11.02 1.46
N ALA A 16 -6.72 10.72 2.62
CA ALA A 16 -5.28 10.88 2.87
C ALA A 16 -4.43 9.96 1.99
N VAL A 17 -4.87 8.72 1.71
CA VAL A 17 -4.19 7.83 0.73
C VAL A 17 -4.21 8.45 -0.67
N ARG A 18 -5.38 8.91 -1.12
CA ARG A 18 -5.52 9.59 -2.42
C ARG A 18 -4.64 10.83 -2.51
N ALA A 19 -4.59 11.63 -1.45
CA ALA A 19 -3.72 12.82 -1.37
C ALA A 19 -2.24 12.43 -1.45
N GLY A 20 -1.81 11.38 -0.76
CA GLY A 20 -0.45 10.83 -0.86
C GLY A 20 -0.10 10.40 -2.28
N CYS A 21 -1.02 9.74 -2.99
CA CYS A 21 -0.83 9.39 -4.40
C CYS A 21 -0.65 10.63 -5.29
N VAL A 22 -1.48 11.66 -5.11
CA VAL A 22 -1.36 12.92 -5.87
C VAL A 22 0.00 13.59 -5.63
N ARG A 23 0.42 13.72 -4.37
CA ARG A 23 1.70 14.34 -3.98
C ARG A 23 2.89 13.63 -4.61
N LEU A 24 2.82 12.30 -4.73
CA LEU A 24 3.87 11.46 -5.29
C LEU A 24 3.74 11.20 -6.79
N GLY A 25 2.75 11.80 -7.46
CA GLY A 25 2.49 11.59 -8.89
C GLY A 25 2.19 10.13 -9.25
N LEU A 26 1.52 9.41 -8.35
CA LEU A 26 1.07 8.04 -8.54
C LEU A 26 -0.37 8.01 -9.07
N ASP A 27 -0.73 6.88 -9.67
CA ASP A 27 -2.11 6.61 -10.04
C ASP A 27 -3.01 6.60 -8.81
N GLN A 28 -4.26 7.02 -9.00
CA GLN A 28 -5.25 7.00 -7.92
C GLN A 28 -5.47 5.56 -7.44
N PRO A 29 -5.63 5.36 -6.12
CA PRO A 29 -5.86 4.04 -5.59
C PRO A 29 -7.21 3.49 -6.04
N VAL A 30 -7.23 2.19 -6.33
CA VAL A 30 -8.41 1.44 -6.73
C VAL A 30 -8.95 0.71 -5.51
N GLU A 31 -10.22 0.93 -5.19
CA GLU A 31 -10.90 0.22 -4.11
C GLU A 31 -11.50 -1.08 -4.66
N GLY A 32 -11.24 -2.19 -3.98
CA GLY A 32 -11.81 -3.48 -4.36
C GLY A 32 -11.01 -4.67 -3.85
N GLU A 33 -11.36 -5.84 -4.37
CA GLU A 33 -10.66 -7.08 -4.12
C GLU A 33 -9.42 -7.18 -5.02
N VAL A 34 -8.27 -7.43 -4.41
CA VAL A 34 -6.96 -7.41 -5.07
C VAL A 34 -6.16 -8.64 -4.72
N LYS A 35 -5.63 -9.29 -5.76
CA LYS A 35 -4.80 -10.48 -5.63
C LYS A 35 -3.36 -10.08 -5.31
N LEU A 36 -2.91 -10.41 -4.11
CA LEU A 36 -1.50 -10.45 -3.73
C LEU A 36 -0.91 -11.82 -4.09
N PHE A 37 0.36 -12.06 -3.75
CA PHE A 37 1.00 -13.32 -4.11
C PHE A 37 0.40 -14.49 -3.35
N SER A 38 0.26 -14.37 -2.03
CA SER A 38 -0.23 -15.47 -1.17
C SER A 38 -1.73 -15.45 -0.94
N GLU A 39 -2.39 -14.31 -1.09
CA GLU A 39 -3.79 -14.14 -0.72
C GLU A 39 -4.51 -13.13 -1.61
N THR A 40 -5.83 -13.09 -1.48
CA THR A 40 -6.65 -12.03 -2.08
C THR A 40 -7.23 -11.21 -0.95
N VAL A 41 -7.07 -9.89 -1.00
CA VAL A 41 -7.48 -8.97 0.06
C VAL A 41 -8.35 -7.85 -0.50
N THR A 42 -9.31 -7.38 0.28
CA THR A 42 -10.20 -6.27 -0.12
C THR A 42 -9.79 -4.99 0.57
N GLY A 43 -9.50 -3.95 -0.20
CA GLY A 43 -9.15 -2.65 0.34
C GLY A 43 -8.80 -1.63 -0.73
N LEU A 44 -8.09 -0.58 -0.31
CA LEU A 44 -7.67 0.50 -1.18
C LEU A 44 -6.26 0.22 -1.70
N ALA A 45 -6.16 -0.21 -2.96
CA ALA A 45 -4.92 -0.64 -3.57
C ALA A 45 -4.18 0.50 -4.28
N VAL A 46 -2.92 0.71 -3.89
CA VAL A 46 -1.99 1.66 -4.50
C VAL A 46 -0.94 0.89 -5.29
N GLN A 47 -0.93 1.06 -6.61
CA GLN A 47 0.13 0.52 -7.45
C GLN A 47 1.36 1.44 -7.39
N ARG A 48 2.48 0.93 -6.87
CA ARG A 48 3.76 1.65 -6.91
C ARG A 48 4.57 1.25 -8.14
N ARG A 49 5.36 2.21 -8.66
CA ARG A 49 6.31 1.94 -9.74
C ARG A 49 7.34 0.92 -9.26
N GLN A 50 7.66 -0.05 -10.13
CA GLN A 50 8.61 -1.14 -9.84
C GLN A 50 8.15 -2.10 -8.74
N TRP A 51 6.88 -2.06 -8.36
CA TRP A 51 6.28 -3.07 -7.49
C TRP A 51 5.52 -4.09 -8.33
N ARG A 52 5.68 -5.37 -8.00
CA ARG A 52 4.97 -6.46 -8.70
C ARG A 52 3.51 -6.55 -8.27
N TYR A 53 3.26 -6.35 -6.98
CA TYR A 53 1.93 -6.34 -6.38
C TYR A 53 1.66 -4.97 -5.76
N PRO A 54 0.41 -4.49 -5.80
CA PRO A 54 0.04 -3.24 -5.16
C PRO A 54 0.12 -3.36 -3.64
N VAL A 55 0.22 -2.20 -2.99
CA VAL A 55 0.06 -2.09 -1.52
C VAL A 55 -1.42 -1.85 -1.25
N VAL A 56 -2.02 -2.64 -0.36
CA VAL A 56 -3.44 -2.56 -0.04
C VAL A 56 -3.62 -1.98 1.36
N PHE A 57 -4.34 -0.86 1.45
CA PHE A 57 -4.69 -0.20 2.70
C PHE A 57 -6.13 -0.53 3.09
N HIS A 58 -6.33 -1.11 4.27
CA HIS A 58 -7.64 -1.36 4.85
C HIS A 58 -8.03 -0.18 5.74
N THR A 59 -9.06 0.58 5.36
CA THR A 59 -9.53 1.75 6.13
C THR A 59 -10.14 1.37 7.49
N THR A 60 -10.75 0.19 7.57
CA THR A 60 -11.22 -0.44 8.81
C THR A 60 -10.87 -1.92 8.71
N PRO A 61 -9.90 -2.45 9.50
CA PRO A 61 -9.40 -1.98 10.81
C PRO A 61 -8.24 -0.96 10.82
N GLY A 62 -7.69 -0.54 9.68
CA GLY A 62 -6.47 0.29 9.61
C GLY A 62 -5.19 -0.50 9.36
N GLU A 63 -5.29 -1.65 8.69
CA GLU A 63 -4.15 -2.52 8.36
C GLU A 63 -3.61 -2.22 6.96
N THR A 64 -2.31 -2.37 6.77
CA THR A 64 -1.69 -2.35 5.44
C THR A 64 -1.16 -3.73 5.09
N LYS A 65 -1.51 -4.25 3.91
CA LYS A 65 -1.05 -5.54 3.39
C LYS A 65 -0.25 -5.34 2.12
N TYR A 66 0.88 -6.00 2.00
CA TYR A 66 1.69 -6.02 0.78
C TYR A 66 2.64 -7.22 0.77
N ASP A 67 3.04 -7.61 -0.43
CA ASP A 67 4.06 -8.63 -0.70
C ASP A 67 5.21 -8.00 -1.48
N ASN A 68 6.36 -7.85 -0.83
CA ASN A 68 7.56 -7.33 -1.49
C ASN A 68 8.72 -8.33 -1.55
N ASP A 69 8.55 -9.55 -1.04
CA ASP A 69 9.54 -10.65 -0.99
C ASP A 69 10.95 -10.15 -0.66
N GLN A 70 11.18 -9.72 0.59
CA GLN A 70 12.47 -9.14 1.05
C GLN A 70 13.01 -7.96 0.19
N GLY A 71 12.14 -7.32 -0.61
CA GLY A 71 12.51 -6.24 -1.52
C GLY A 71 12.66 -6.64 -2.99
N TYR A 72 12.61 -7.93 -3.33
CA TYR A 72 12.70 -8.41 -4.71
C TYR A 72 11.53 -7.93 -5.60
N TRP A 73 10.35 -7.75 -5.01
CA TRP A 73 9.14 -7.32 -5.72
C TRP A 73 8.73 -5.88 -5.42
N GLY A 74 9.57 -5.14 -4.70
CA GLY A 74 9.32 -3.76 -4.35
C GLY A 74 10.22 -3.29 -3.21
N LYS A 75 11.03 -2.26 -3.43
CA LYS A 75 11.90 -1.73 -2.38
C LYS A 75 11.07 -1.13 -1.25
N GLN A 76 11.28 -1.58 -0.02
CA GLN A 76 10.57 -1.08 1.17
C GLN A 76 10.69 0.44 1.35
N ALA A 77 11.84 1.03 1.01
CA ALA A 77 12.03 2.49 1.03
C ALA A 77 10.98 3.27 0.20
N ARG A 78 10.40 2.66 -0.85
CA ARG A 78 9.28 3.27 -1.58
C ARG A 78 8.01 3.24 -0.76
N LEU A 79 7.73 2.17 -0.02
CA LEU A 79 6.60 2.19 0.89
C LEU A 79 6.82 3.24 2.00
N ASP A 80 8.04 3.35 2.53
CA ASP A 80 8.37 4.34 3.56
C ASP A 80 8.18 5.79 3.08
N GLU A 81 8.62 6.10 1.85
CA GLU A 81 8.36 7.40 1.18
C GLU A 81 6.86 7.70 1.10
N PHE A 82 6.05 6.69 0.78
CA PHE A 82 4.60 6.86 0.73
C PHE A 82 4.01 7.12 2.12
N LEU A 83 4.43 6.36 3.13
CA LEU A 83 3.96 6.53 4.51
C LEU A 83 4.40 7.88 5.08
N GLN A 84 5.58 8.38 4.73
CA GLN A 84 6.01 9.73 5.08
C GLN A 84 5.12 10.80 4.43
N ALA A 85 4.81 10.68 3.14
CA ALA A 85 3.92 11.61 2.44
C ALA A 85 2.46 11.56 2.95
N PHE A 86 2.05 10.41 3.49
CA PHE A 86 0.76 10.20 4.15
C PHE A 86 0.72 10.81 5.56
N ALA A 87 1.81 10.74 6.31
CA ALA A 87 1.89 11.23 7.70
C ALA A 87 1.95 12.76 7.82
N VAL A 88 2.03 13.50 6.71
CA VAL A 88 2.00 14.97 6.70
C VAL A 88 0.54 15.43 6.56
N PRO A 89 -0.01 16.14 7.57
CA PRO A 89 -1.40 16.63 7.58
C PRO A 89 -1.67 17.66 6.47
#